data_AF-A0A427A5U1-F1
#
_entry.id   AF-A0A427A5U1-F1
#
_cell.length_a   1.000
_cell.length_b   1.000
_cell.length_c   1.000
_cell.angle_alpha   90.00
_cell.angle_beta   90.00
_cell.angle_gamma   90.00
#
_symmetry.space_group_name_H-M   'P 1'
#
loop_
_entity.id
_entity.type
_entity.pdbx_description
1 polymer ?
#
loop_
_entity_poly.entity_id
_entity_poly.type
_entity_poly.pdbx_seq_one_letter_code
_entity_poly.pdbx_strand_id
1 'polypeptide(L)'
;MHTQTRQGERREGLTEEDEEEEVRSTGTVDQITRQPIGGRKRGGGIRFGEMERDAILAHGAAYLLHDRLHSCSDYHIADVCSYCGSVLTATVIQPQKRSVREIHGLPPARTPKNYICQSCKTGKGMETVAMPYVFKYLAAELAAMNIKMELQLSNQAGSCT
;
A
#
# COMPACT_ATOMS: atom_id res chain seq x y z
N MET A 1 5.13 57.50 -27.88
CA MET A 1 6.01 57.90 -26.77
C MET A 1 5.67 56.99 -25.58
N HIS A 2 6.28 55.83 -25.42
CA HIS A 2 7.53 55.59 -24.65
C HIS A 2 7.47 56.33 -23.29
N THR A 3 7.34 55.64 -22.16
CA THR A 3 8.45 54.99 -21.40
C THR A 3 7.83 54.07 -20.32
N GLN A 4 8.10 52.75 -20.25
CA GLN A 4 9.20 52.01 -19.60
C GLN A 4 9.31 52.08 -18.06
N THR A 5 9.01 50.93 -17.43
CA THR A 5 9.74 50.15 -16.38
C THR A 5 10.15 50.72 -15.00
N ARG A 6 9.81 49.93 -13.95
CA ARG A 6 10.61 49.53 -12.75
C ARG A 6 9.80 48.43 -12.01
N GLN A 7 10.18 47.13 -12.00
CA GLN A 7 11.16 46.46 -11.10
C GLN A 7 11.16 47.08 -9.69
N GLY A 8 11.04 46.38 -8.57
CA GLY A 8 11.13 44.97 -8.18
C GLY A 8 11.13 44.96 -6.63
N GLU A 9 11.33 43.80 -6.02
CA GLU A 9 11.58 43.59 -4.57
C GLU A 9 10.37 43.62 -3.62
N ARG A 10 9.51 42.59 -3.69
CA ARG A 10 9.11 41.92 -2.43
C ARG A 10 10.11 40.80 -2.19
N ARG A 11 11.03 41.04 -1.26
CA ARG A 11 11.78 39.98 -0.60
C ARG A 11 10.74 39.14 0.16
N GLU A 12 10.31 38.05 -0.44
CA GLU A 12 9.73 36.95 0.32
C GLU A 12 10.91 36.27 1.03
N GLY A 13 11.29 36.83 2.17
CA GLY A 13 12.12 36.12 3.12
C GLY A 13 11.28 34.95 3.61
N LEU A 14 11.64 33.74 3.20
CA LEU A 14 11.25 32.53 3.91
C LEU A 14 11.83 32.67 5.33
N THR A 15 10.96 32.85 6.31
CA THR A 15 11.32 32.84 7.72
C THR A 15 11.94 31.49 8.06
N GLU A 16 13.08 31.48 8.77
CA GLU A 16 13.77 30.24 9.21
C GLU A 16 12.86 29.31 10.04
N GLU A 17 11.77 29.84 10.60
CA GLU A 17 10.75 29.08 11.35
C GLU A 17 9.90 28.15 10.46
N ASP A 18 9.65 28.50 9.20
CA ASP A 18 8.96 27.61 8.24
C ASP A 18 9.86 26.41 7.85
N GLU A 19 11.16 26.50 8.12
CA GLU A 19 12.12 25.39 7.96
C GLU A 19 12.16 24.45 9.17
N GLU A 20 11.28 24.59 10.18
CA GLU A 20 11.12 23.60 11.25
C GLU A 20 9.77 22.87 11.25
N GLU A 21 8.68 23.48 10.77
CA GLU A 21 7.37 22.84 10.70
C GLU A 21 7.26 21.80 9.56
N GLU A 22 7.23 20.51 9.91
CA GLU A 22 7.02 19.40 8.96
C GLU A 22 5.65 18.76 9.18
N VAL A 23 4.70 19.06 8.29
CA VAL A 23 3.36 18.46 8.29
C VAL A 23 3.14 17.70 6.99
N ARG A 24 2.69 16.45 7.09
CA ARG A 24 2.37 15.61 5.94
C ARG A 24 1.08 14.83 6.16
N SER A 25 0.12 15.01 5.25
CA SER A 25 -1.11 14.20 5.18
C SER A 25 -1.01 13.10 4.13
N THR A 26 -0.53 13.42 2.93
CA THR A 26 -0.30 12.49 1.82
C THR A 26 0.92 12.94 1.01
N GLY A 27 1.65 12.03 0.38
CA GLY A 27 2.71 12.42 -0.55
C GLY A 27 3.37 11.23 -1.22
N THR A 28 4.53 11.48 -1.84
CA THR A 28 5.25 10.45 -2.59
C THR A 28 5.66 9.29 -1.70
N VAL A 29 5.49 8.08 -2.23
CA VAL A 29 5.93 6.82 -1.63
C VAL A 29 7.05 6.23 -2.47
N ASP A 30 7.91 5.44 -1.84
CA ASP A 30 8.93 4.67 -2.53
C ASP A 30 8.30 3.61 -3.45
N GLN A 31 8.93 3.33 -4.60
CA GLN A 31 8.39 2.37 -5.57
C GLN A 31 8.53 0.93 -5.09
N ILE A 32 9.61 0.64 -4.36
CA ILE A 32 9.85 -0.67 -3.79
C ILE A 32 8.99 -0.78 -2.55
N THR A 33 9.32 -0.13 -1.45
CA THR A 33 8.64 -0.41 -0.17
C THR A 33 7.20 0.12 -0.07
N ARG A 34 6.77 1.04 -0.96
CA ARG A 34 5.54 1.84 -0.82
C ARG A 34 5.45 2.64 0.48
N GLN A 35 6.54 2.74 1.23
CA GLN A 35 6.61 3.58 2.42
C GLN A 35 6.88 5.03 2.05
N PRO A 36 6.48 5.99 2.91
CA PRO A 36 6.83 7.40 2.74
C PRO A 36 8.35 7.57 2.64
N ILE A 37 8.79 8.35 1.65
CA ILE A 37 10.22 8.66 1.47
C ILE A 37 10.76 9.48 2.66
N GLY A 38 12.05 9.32 2.93
CA GLY A 38 12.73 10.14 3.94
C GLY A 38 13.14 11.51 3.40
N GLY A 39 13.17 12.50 4.28
CA GLY A 39 13.79 13.80 4.06
C GLY A 39 12.79 14.95 3.86
N ARG A 40 12.97 16.00 4.66
CA ARG A 40 12.16 17.22 4.69
C ARG A 40 11.98 17.88 3.31
N LYS A 41 13.06 17.98 2.52
CA LYS A 41 13.04 18.61 1.18
C LYS A 41 12.13 17.92 0.17
N ARG A 42 11.79 16.64 0.40
CA ARG A 42 10.90 15.85 -0.46
C ARG A 42 9.53 15.66 0.17
N GLY A 43 9.22 16.44 1.23
CA GLY A 43 8.04 16.31 2.06
C GLY A 43 7.95 14.91 2.64
N GLY A 44 9.02 14.40 3.23
CA GLY A 44 9.10 13.03 3.73
C GLY A 44 8.10 12.73 4.85
N GLY A 45 7.96 11.45 5.18
CA GLY A 45 7.19 11.04 6.37
C GLY A 45 8.04 11.09 7.62
N ILE A 46 7.41 11.41 8.77
CA ILE A 46 8.02 11.21 10.09
C ILE A 46 8.24 9.71 10.29
N ARG A 47 9.45 9.33 10.70
CA ARG A 47 9.78 7.94 10.99
C ARG A 47 9.23 7.56 12.35
N PHE A 48 8.39 6.54 12.36
CA PHE A 48 7.94 5.90 13.57
C PHE A 48 8.89 4.73 13.88
N GLY A 49 9.73 4.89 14.90
CA GLY A 49 10.74 3.93 15.29
C GLY A 49 10.25 2.92 16.32
N GLU A 50 11.20 2.15 16.83
CA GLU A 50 10.96 1.13 17.85
C GLU A 50 10.59 1.73 19.20
N MET A 51 11.21 2.85 19.57
CA MET A 51 10.95 3.51 20.85
C MET A 51 9.52 4.06 20.91
N GLU A 52 9.03 4.65 19.81
CA GLU A 52 7.67 5.16 19.72
C GLU A 52 6.64 4.03 19.75
N ARG A 53 6.93 2.91 19.08
CA ARG A 53 6.08 1.72 19.15
C ARG A 53 5.97 1.21 20.58
N ASP A 54 7.10 1.07 21.27
CA ASP A 54 7.15 0.48 22.60
C ASP A 54 6.47 1.40 23.63
N ALA A 55 6.58 2.72 23.46
CA ALA A 55 5.84 3.70 24.26
C ALA A 55 4.32 3.55 24.11
N ILE A 56 3.80 3.47 22.87
CA ILE A 56 2.35 3.32 22.65
C ILE A 56 1.87 1.93 23.13
N LEU A 57 2.70 0.89 23.03
CA LEU A 57 2.41 -0.43 23.57
C LEU A 57 2.30 -0.39 25.10
N ALA A 58 3.20 0.33 25.78
CA ALA A 58 3.17 0.49 27.24
C ALA A 58 1.91 1.22 27.72
N HIS A 59 1.37 2.14 26.91
CA HIS A 59 0.09 2.79 27.18
C HIS A 59 -1.14 1.90 26.88
N GLY A 60 -0.95 0.69 26.36
CA GLY A 60 -2.04 -0.24 26.03
C GLY A 60 -2.83 0.14 24.77
N ALA A 61 -2.32 1.07 23.96
CA ALA A 61 -3.02 1.60 22.80
C ALA A 61 -2.75 0.79 21.52
N ALA A 62 -3.06 -0.51 21.55
CA ALA A 62 -2.83 -1.46 20.46
C ALA A 62 -3.54 -1.05 19.14
N TYR A 63 -4.74 -0.47 19.24
CA TYR A 63 -5.48 -0.01 18.07
C TYR A 63 -4.77 1.13 17.34
N LEU A 64 -4.22 2.10 18.09
CA LEU A 64 -3.46 3.22 17.50
C LEU A 64 -2.17 2.74 16.84
N LEU A 65 -1.51 1.73 17.41
CA LEU A 65 -0.34 1.11 16.80
C LEU A 65 -0.65 0.44 15.47
N HIS A 66 -1.72 -0.35 15.43
CA HIS A 66 -2.16 -0.99 14.20
C HIS A 66 -2.52 0.06 13.14
N ASP A 67 -3.23 1.13 13.52
CA ASP A 67 -3.58 2.19 12.58
C ASP A 67 -2.33 2.89 12.00
N ARG A 68 -1.35 3.23 12.85
CA ARG A 68 -0.11 3.89 12.43
C ARG A 68 0.81 3.01 11.59
N LEU A 69 0.98 1.73 11.96
CA LEU A 69 1.91 0.80 11.31
C LEU A 69 1.32 -0.02 10.16
N HIS A 70 -0.01 -0.09 10.05
CA HIS A 70 -0.67 -0.88 9.01
C HIS A 70 -1.57 -0.01 8.14
N SER A 71 -2.60 0.63 8.71
CA SER A 71 -3.59 1.40 7.92
C SER A 71 -2.96 2.60 7.20
N CYS A 72 -2.12 3.36 7.89
CA CYS A 72 -1.55 4.60 7.36
C CYS A 72 -0.29 4.40 6.51
N SER A 73 0.53 3.39 6.80
CA SER A 73 1.83 3.19 6.15
C SER A 73 1.78 2.20 4.99
N ASP A 74 1.31 0.98 5.25
CA ASP A 74 1.63 -0.19 4.43
C ASP A 74 0.40 -1.02 4.02
N TYR A 75 -0.82 -0.46 4.15
CA TYR A 75 -2.06 -1.17 3.85
C TYR A 75 -2.08 -1.75 2.43
N HIS A 76 -2.12 -3.08 2.33
CA HIS A 76 -2.19 -3.79 1.06
C HIS A 76 -3.20 -4.93 1.12
N ILE A 77 -4.02 -5.05 0.08
CA ILE A 77 -4.93 -6.19 -0.09
C ILE A 77 -4.20 -7.21 -0.95
N ALA A 78 -3.97 -8.40 -0.40
CA ALA A 78 -3.33 -9.51 -1.09
C ALA A 78 -4.23 -10.75 -1.10
N ASP A 79 -4.12 -11.53 -2.17
CA ASP A 79 -4.88 -12.75 -2.35
C ASP A 79 -4.04 -13.94 -1.88
N VAL A 80 -4.57 -14.73 -0.95
CA VAL A 80 -3.91 -15.90 -0.38
C VAL A 80 -4.74 -17.14 -0.68
N CYS A 81 -4.08 -18.23 -1.07
CA CYS A 81 -4.75 -19.49 -1.31
C CYS A 81 -4.84 -20.33 -0.02
N SER A 82 -6.04 -20.77 0.36
CA SER A 82 -6.26 -21.58 1.57
C SER A 82 -5.62 -22.98 1.50
N TYR A 83 -5.35 -23.49 0.29
CA TYR A 83 -4.78 -24.84 0.11
C TYR A 83 -3.25 -24.87 0.20
N CYS A 84 -2.56 -23.89 -0.36
CA CYS A 84 -1.09 -23.85 -0.38
C CYS A 84 -0.48 -22.79 0.54
N GLY A 85 -1.28 -21.89 1.10
CA GLY A 85 -0.83 -20.83 2.01
C GLY A 85 0.10 -19.80 1.38
N SER A 86 0.24 -19.79 0.04
CA SER A 86 1.15 -18.89 -0.67
C SER A 86 0.45 -17.58 -1.07
N VAL A 87 1.12 -16.46 -0.80
CA VAL A 87 0.71 -15.09 -1.19
C VAL A 87 1.18 -14.72 -2.58
N LEU A 88 2.28 -15.32 -3.05
CA LEU A 88 2.96 -14.89 -4.29
C LEU A 88 2.36 -15.50 -5.55
N THR A 89 1.56 -16.55 -5.39
CA THR A 89 1.17 -17.45 -6.48
C THR A 89 -0.19 -17.11 -7.10
N ALA A 90 -0.87 -16.08 -6.59
CA ALA A 90 -2.12 -15.58 -7.15
C ALA A 90 -1.86 -14.87 -8.48
N THR A 91 -2.34 -15.46 -9.58
CA THR A 91 -2.30 -14.83 -10.91
C THR A 91 -3.69 -14.32 -11.27
N VAL A 92 -3.75 -13.08 -11.74
CA VAL A 92 -4.96 -12.52 -12.34
C VAL A 92 -5.02 -13.03 -13.76
N ILE A 93 -5.95 -13.93 -14.06
CA ILE A 93 -6.30 -14.21 -15.44
C ILE A 93 -7.13 -13.03 -15.90
N GLN A 94 -6.50 -12.10 -16.62
CA GLN A 94 -7.27 -11.08 -17.34
C GLN A 94 -8.16 -11.83 -18.34
N PRO A 95 -9.49 -11.68 -18.28
CA PRO A 95 -10.29 -12.10 -19.41
C PRO A 95 -9.76 -11.31 -20.60
N GLN A 96 -9.27 -12.01 -21.63
CA GLN A 96 -8.95 -11.43 -22.94
C GLN A 96 -10.04 -10.41 -23.26
N LYS A 97 -9.68 -9.13 -23.43
CA LYS A 97 -10.62 -8.06 -23.75
C LYS A 97 -11.42 -8.49 -24.98
N ARG A 98 -12.58 -9.11 -24.79
CA ARG A 98 -13.58 -9.18 -25.85
C ARG A 98 -14.01 -7.74 -26.02
N SER A 99 -13.61 -7.15 -27.13
CA SER A 99 -14.08 -5.85 -27.59
C SER A 99 -15.60 -5.93 -27.74
N VAL A 100 -16.33 -5.69 -26.66
CA VAL A 100 -17.75 -5.40 -26.74
C VAL A 100 -17.82 -4.10 -27.52
N ARG A 101 -18.30 -4.20 -28.77
CA ARG A 101 -18.52 -3.08 -29.68
C ARG A 101 -19.25 -1.99 -28.91
N GLU A 102 -18.72 -0.77 -28.96
CA GLU A 102 -19.32 0.43 -28.38
C GLU A 102 -20.79 0.55 -28.82
N ILE A 103 -21.72 0.30 -27.90
CA ILE A 103 -23.07 0.82 -28.00
C ILE A 103 -23.04 2.13 -27.21
N HIS A 104 -23.37 3.24 -27.89
CA HIS A 104 -23.35 4.59 -27.36
C HIS A 104 -24.03 4.68 -25.97
N GLY A 105 -23.28 5.12 -24.95
CA GLY A 105 -23.85 5.76 -23.77
C GLY A 105 -23.82 5.01 -22.43
N LEU A 106 -23.28 3.78 -22.33
CA LEU A 106 -23.10 3.10 -21.02
C LEU A 106 -21.62 2.96 -20.64
N PRO A 107 -21.24 3.22 -19.36
CA PRO A 107 -19.88 2.99 -18.89
C PRO A 107 -19.53 1.48 -18.98
N PRO A 108 -18.26 1.13 -19.25
CA PRO A 108 -17.86 -0.26 -19.41
C PRO A 108 -18.11 -1.03 -18.10
N ALA A 109 -18.93 -2.08 -18.17
CA ALA A 109 -19.12 -3.00 -17.05
C ALA A 109 -17.76 -3.60 -16.64
N ARG A 110 -17.35 -3.35 -15.38
CA ARG A 110 -16.13 -3.95 -14.80
C ARG A 110 -16.27 -5.47 -14.87
N THR A 111 -15.46 -6.11 -15.71
CA THR A 111 -15.37 -7.57 -15.75
C THR A 111 -14.78 -8.08 -14.43
N PRO A 112 -15.37 -9.11 -13.79
CA PRO A 112 -14.79 -9.69 -12.59
C PRO A 112 -13.44 -10.31 -12.93
N LYS A 113 -12.40 -9.91 -12.19
CA LYS A 113 -11.07 -10.51 -12.28
C LYS A 113 -11.11 -11.85 -11.55
N ASN A 114 -10.86 -12.93 -12.27
CA ASN A 114 -10.73 -14.25 -11.66
C ASN A 114 -9.28 -14.47 -11.26
N TYR A 115 -9.07 -14.74 -9.97
CA TYR A 115 -7.76 -15.08 -9.41
C TYR A 115 -7.60 -16.59 -9.43
N ILE A 116 -6.48 -17.07 -9.95
CA ILE A 116 -6.14 -18.49 -9.94
C ILE A 116 -4.80 -18.66 -9.24
N CYS A 117 -4.74 -19.62 -8.33
CA CYS A 117 -3.47 -20.00 -7.73
C CYS A 117 -2.69 -20.86 -8.73
N GLN A 118 -1.50 -20.42 -9.15
CA GLN A 118 -0.65 -21.17 -10.09
C GLN A 118 -0.14 -22.51 -9.53
N SER A 119 0.07 -22.64 -8.21
CA SER A 119 0.53 -23.88 -7.57
C SER A 119 -0.59 -24.91 -7.45
N CYS A 120 -1.79 -24.48 -7.08
CA CYS A 120 -2.96 -25.36 -6.96
C CYS A 120 -3.78 -25.50 -8.26
N LYS A 121 -3.49 -24.68 -9.28
CA LYS A 121 -4.26 -24.52 -10.54
C LYS A 121 -5.77 -24.38 -10.31
N THR A 122 -6.13 -23.81 -9.16
CA THR A 122 -7.51 -23.76 -8.67
C THR A 122 -7.81 -22.33 -8.22
N GLY A 123 -8.98 -21.82 -8.60
CA GLY A 123 -9.51 -20.54 -8.12
C GLY A 123 -10.47 -20.68 -6.93
N LYS A 124 -10.88 -21.92 -6.60
CA LYS A 124 -11.62 -22.23 -5.38
C LYS A 124 -10.68 -22.04 -4.19
N GLY A 125 -11.11 -21.37 -3.11
CA GLY A 125 -10.28 -21.14 -1.93
C GLY A 125 -9.21 -20.05 -2.07
N MET A 126 -9.49 -19.02 -2.88
CA MET A 126 -8.73 -17.76 -2.84
C MET A 126 -9.44 -16.81 -1.88
N GLU A 127 -8.72 -16.31 -0.89
CA GLU A 127 -9.22 -15.39 0.12
C GLU A 127 -8.42 -14.09 0.07
N THR A 128 -9.12 -12.96 0.11
CA THR A 128 -8.52 -11.62 0.14
C THR A 128 -8.22 -11.25 1.58
N VAL A 129 -6.95 -11.02 1.90
CA VAL A 129 -6.50 -10.63 3.24
C VAL A 129 -5.80 -9.27 3.19
N ALA A 130 -6.08 -8.42 4.16
CA ALA A 130 -5.33 -7.19 4.37
C ALA A 130 -4.02 -7.51 5.10
N MET A 131 -2.89 -7.12 4.53
CA MET A 131 -1.56 -7.30 5.11
C MET A 131 -0.65 -6.12 4.75
N PRO A 132 0.43 -5.86 5.51
CA PRO A 132 1.42 -4.86 5.14
C PRO A 132 2.11 -5.23 3.81
N TYR A 133 2.33 -4.25 2.93
CA TYR A 133 3.04 -4.48 1.66
C TYR A 133 4.46 -5.00 1.87
N VAL A 134 5.15 -4.55 2.93
CA VAL A 134 6.47 -5.07 3.34
C VAL A 134 6.45 -6.57 3.63
N PHE A 135 5.36 -7.10 4.18
CA PHE A 135 5.24 -8.53 4.44
C PHE A 135 5.24 -9.35 3.13
N LYS A 136 4.61 -8.83 2.08
CA LYS A 136 4.65 -9.44 0.75
C LYS A 136 6.06 -9.42 0.15
N TYR A 137 6.83 -8.36 0.39
CA TYR A 137 8.25 -8.34 -0.02
C TYR A 137 9.10 -9.34 0.73
N LEU A 138 8.92 -9.42 2.05
CA LEU A 138 9.61 -10.43 2.85
C LEU A 138 9.33 -11.85 2.32
N ALA A 139 8.07 -12.13 1.96
CA ALA A 139 7.70 -13.40 1.33
C ALA A 139 8.47 -13.66 0.03
N ALA A 140 8.67 -12.62 -0.80
CA ALA A 140 9.41 -12.71 -2.05
C ALA A 140 10.92 -12.92 -1.84
N GLU A 141 11.52 -12.23 -0.87
CA GLU A 141 12.94 -12.40 -0.50
C GLU A 141 13.21 -13.80 0.06
N LEU A 142 12.32 -14.30 0.93
CA LEU A 142 12.41 -15.68 1.44
C LEU A 142 12.29 -16.71 0.30
N ALA A 143 11.36 -16.49 -0.63
CA ALA A 143 11.22 -17.35 -1.81
C ALA A 143 12.48 -17.33 -2.69
N ALA A 144 13.18 -16.19 -2.81
CA ALA A 144 14.45 -16.09 -3.53
C ALA A 144 15.59 -16.88 -2.86
N MET A 145 15.54 -17.04 -1.53
CA MET A 145 16.45 -17.88 -0.75
C MET A 145 16.01 -19.36 -0.67
N ASN A 146 15.03 -19.79 -1.48
CA ASN A 146 14.41 -21.11 -1.43
C ASN A 146 13.76 -21.48 -0.08
N ILE A 147 13.35 -20.48 0.70
CA ILE A 147 12.61 -20.66 1.95
C ILE A 147 11.11 -20.51 1.65
N LYS A 148 10.34 -21.57 1.90
CA LYS A 148 8.89 -21.56 1.72
C LYS A 148 8.21 -20.99 2.97
N MET A 149 7.47 -19.90 2.81
CA MET A 149 6.57 -19.37 3.84
C MET A 149 5.14 -19.85 3.55
N GLU A 150 4.50 -20.48 4.54
CA GLU A 150 3.11 -20.93 4.45
C GLU A 150 2.23 -20.16 5.43
N LEU A 151 1.15 -19.57 4.94
CA LEU A 151 0.13 -18.94 5.76
C LEU A 151 -1.03 -19.90 6.00
N GLN A 152 -1.34 -20.15 7.27
CA GLN A 152 -2.53 -20.89 7.67
C GLN A 152 -3.68 -19.91 7.88
N LEU A 153 -4.64 -19.92 6.96
CA LEU A 153 -5.87 -19.16 7.09
C LEU A 153 -6.83 -19.95 7.99
N SER A 154 -6.98 -19.51 9.24
CA SER A 154 -8.05 -20.00 10.10
C SER A 154 -9.31 -19.21 9.75
N ASN A 155 -10.16 -19.84 8.95
CA ASN A 155 -11.37 -19.22 8.44
C ASN A 155 -12.38 -19.02 9.58
N GLN A 156 -12.31 -17.89 10.29
CA GLN A 156 -13.35 -17.49 11.26
C GLN A 156 -14.52 -16.76 10.61
N ALA A 157 -14.45 -16.45 9.31
CA ALA A 157 -15.49 -15.72 8.59
C ALA A 157 -16.43 -16.64 7.75
N GLY A 158 -16.57 -17.91 8.16
CA GLY A 158 -17.41 -18.90 7.46
C GLY A 158 -18.34 -19.75 8.34
N SER A 159 -18.31 -19.61 9.67
CA SER A 159 -19.22 -20.33 10.58
C SER A 159 -19.96 -19.37 11.51
N CYS A 160 -20.84 -18.55 10.94
CA CYS A 160 -21.94 -17.95 11.67
C CYS A 160 -23.17 -18.83 11.41
N THR A 161 -23.27 -19.94 12.14
CA THR A 161 -24.52 -20.69 12.35
C THR A 161 -25.02 -20.42 13.75
#